data_AF-A0A524NQ62-F1
#
_entry.id   AF-A0A524NQ62-F1
#
_cell.length_a   1.000
_cell.length_b   1.000
_cell.length_c   1.000
_cell.angle_alpha   90.00
_cell.angle_beta   90.00
_cell.angle_gamma   90.00
#
_symmetry.space_group_name_H-M   'P 1'
#
loop_
_entity.id
_entity.type
_entity.pdbx_description
1 polymer ?
#
loop_
_entity_poly.entity_id
_entity_poly.type
_entity_poly.pdbx_seq_one_letter_code
_entity_poly.pdbx_strand_id
1 'polypeptide(L)'
;MFFLTAAVLARMARTRVNAVTRKEMALDFYRTYDKGEEPEQIRRITRNFINLFEVPVLFYVGVVLVYISHQVNYWMVGCAWTYVALRFLHTYIHLMSNDVLTRFRVYFASGLVLLVMWSSLLVQLVRAG
;
A
#
# COMPACT_ATOMS: atom_id res chain seq x y z
N MET A 1 -6.75 5.34 2.91
CA MET A 1 -5.42 4.68 2.78
C MET A 1 -4.56 4.87 4.03
N PHE A 2 -4.41 6.08 4.57
CA PHE A 2 -3.67 6.33 5.82
C PHE A 2 -4.03 5.35 6.96
N PHE A 3 -5.31 5.20 7.30
CA PHE A 3 -5.73 4.26 8.36
C PHE A 3 -5.35 2.80 8.08
N LEU A 4 -5.36 2.36 6.81
CA LEU A 4 -4.90 1.03 6.43
C LEU A 4 -3.39 0.88 6.70
N THR A 5 -2.60 1.89 6.34
CA THR A 5 -1.15 1.89 6.60
C THR A 5 -0.85 1.87 8.10
N ALA A 6 -1.58 2.66 8.89
CA ALA A 6 -1.46 2.69 10.34
C ALA A 6 -1.88 1.35 10.99
N ALA A 7 -2.94 0.72 10.50
CA ALA A 7 -3.37 -0.59 10.97
C ALA A 7 -2.33 -1.69 10.68
N VAL A 8 -1.73 -1.67 9.49
CA VAL A 8 -0.65 -2.61 9.13
C VAL A 8 0.61 -2.36 9.97
N LEU A 9 0.95 -1.09 10.24
CA LEU A 9 2.05 -0.72 11.13
C LEU A 9 1.83 -1.25 12.54
N ALA A 10 0.64 -1.01 13.11
CA ALA A 10 0.28 -1.49 14.44
C ALA A 10 0.33 -3.02 14.51
N ARG A 11 -0.15 -3.71 13.48
CA ARG A 11 -0.05 -5.19 13.38
C ARG A 11 1.42 -5.64 13.34
N MET A 12 2.26 -5.00 12.53
CA MET A 12 3.70 -5.32 12.44
C MET A 12 4.40 -5.14 13.79
N ALA A 13 4.19 -3.99 14.43
CA ALA A 13 4.77 -3.69 15.74
C ALA A 13 4.37 -4.74 16.78
N ARG A 14 3.07 -5.09 16.83
CA ARG A 14 2.56 -6.10 17.76
C ARG A 14 3.16 -7.48 17.49
N THR A 15 3.27 -7.91 16.23
CA THR A 15 3.85 -9.22 15.90
C THR A 15 5.34 -9.27 16.26
N ARG A 16 6.11 -8.20 16.02
CA ARG A 16 7.52 -8.12 16.39
C ARG A 16 7.74 -8.16 17.90
N VAL A 17 6.97 -7.38 18.66
CA VAL A 17 7.03 -7.38 20.13
C VAL A 17 6.67 -8.77 20.68
N ASN A 18 5.62 -9.40 20.17
CA ASN A 18 5.23 -10.74 20.60
C ASN A 18 6.32 -11.79 20.32
N ALA A 19 6.97 -11.73 19.16
CA ALA A 19 8.04 -12.67 18.79
C ALA A 19 9.26 -12.55 19.73
N VAL A 20 9.61 -11.32 20.14
CA VAL A 20 10.66 -11.07 21.14
C VAL A 20 10.25 -11.58 22.52
N THR A 21 9.05 -11.22 22.99
CA THR A 21 8.55 -11.61 24.31
C THR A 21 8.41 -13.13 24.45
N ARG A 22 8.07 -13.83 23.36
CA ARG A 22 7.98 -15.30 23.32
C ARG A 22 9.33 -16.01 23.15
N LYS A 23 10.44 -15.27 23.10
CA LYS A 23 11.80 -15.78 22.83
C LYS A 23 11.91 -16.53 21.50
N GLU A 24 11.00 -16.28 20.56
CA GLU A 24 11.05 -16.83 19.20
C GLU A 24 12.16 -16.15 18.38
N MET A 25 12.56 -14.93 18.76
CA MET A 25 13.73 -14.23 18.20
C MET A 25 14.47 -13.39 19.24
N ALA A 26 15.79 -13.34 19.09
CA ALA A 26 16.64 -12.47 19.90
C ALA A 26 16.43 -10.99 19.52
N LEU A 27 16.40 -10.09 20.51
CA LEU A 27 16.36 -8.63 20.30
C LEU A 27 17.53 -8.14 19.43
N ASP A 28 18.69 -8.80 19.55
CA ASP A 28 19.89 -8.50 18.77
C ASP A 28 19.68 -8.68 17.25
N PHE A 29 18.74 -9.55 16.84
CA PHE A 29 18.38 -9.73 15.43
C PHE A 29 17.84 -8.44 14.81
N TYR A 30 16.99 -7.68 15.51
CA TYR A 30 16.41 -6.44 15.00
C TYR A 30 17.39 -5.26 14.98
N ARG A 31 18.57 -5.41 15.58
CA ARG A 31 19.60 -4.37 15.64
C ARG A 31 20.37 -4.27 14.33
N THR A 32 20.68 -5.41 13.73
CA THR A 32 21.48 -5.51 12.50
C THR A 32 20.77 -6.22 11.36
N TYR A 33 19.63 -6.88 11.60
CA TYR A 33 18.93 -7.73 10.63
C TYR A 33 19.79 -8.85 10.02
N ASP A 34 20.91 -9.20 10.67
CA ASP A 34 22.00 -9.98 10.06
C ASP A 34 22.17 -11.38 10.69
N LYS A 35 21.48 -11.65 11.82
CA LYS A 35 21.67 -12.87 12.62
C LYS A 35 20.48 -13.84 12.56
N GLY A 36 19.98 -14.16 11.35
CA GLY A 36 18.92 -15.15 11.14
C GLY A 36 17.91 -14.77 10.06
N GLU A 37 16.83 -15.54 9.94
CA GLU A 37 15.71 -15.20 9.04
C GLU A 37 14.51 -14.67 9.84
N GLU A 38 13.95 -13.54 9.38
CA GLU A 38 12.71 -12.99 9.96
C GLU A 38 11.55 -13.97 9.72
N PRO A 39 10.77 -14.36 10.74
CA PRO A 39 9.66 -15.28 10.63
C PRO A 39 8.75 -14.91 9.47
N GLU A 40 8.32 -15.92 8.71
CA GLU A 40 7.62 -15.69 7.45
C GLU A 40 6.41 -14.76 7.61
N GLN A 41 5.68 -14.89 8.72
CA GLN A 41 4.55 -14.02 9.04
C GLN A 41 4.94 -12.54 9.17
N ILE A 42 6.05 -12.25 9.87
CA ILE A 42 6.53 -10.88 10.04
C ILE A 42 7.03 -10.36 8.69
N ARG A 43 7.79 -11.17 7.93
CA ARG A 43 8.27 -10.83 6.59
C ARG A 43 7.13 -10.48 5.62
N ARG A 44 6.02 -11.23 5.66
CA ARG A 44 4.81 -10.93 4.87
C ARG A 44 4.20 -9.57 5.26
N ILE A 45 4.08 -9.28 6.56
CA ILE A 45 3.56 -7.99 7.04
C ILE A 45 4.51 -6.83 6.65
N THR A 46 5.81 -7.01 6.80
CA THR A 46 6.85 -6.03 6.40
C THR A 46 6.75 -5.71 4.91
N ARG A 47 6.68 -6.72 4.04
CA ARG A 47 6.53 -6.52 2.59
C ARG A 47 5.23 -5.81 2.22
N ASN A 48 4.12 -6.18 2.87
CA ASN A 48 2.85 -5.48 2.65
C ASN A 48 2.91 -4.01 3.06
N PHE A 49 3.56 -3.71 4.18
CA PHE A 49 3.76 -2.33 4.64
C PHE A 49 4.60 -1.52 3.64
N ILE A 50 5.73 -2.05 3.16
CA ILE A 50 6.56 -1.37 2.15
C ILE A 50 5.75 -1.07 0.88
N ASN A 51 4.97 -2.05 0.40
CA ASN A 51 4.14 -1.86 -0.79
C ASN A 51 3.06 -0.76 -0.61
N LEU A 52 2.60 -0.53 0.62
CA LEU A 52 1.66 0.54 0.95
C LEU A 52 2.31 1.93 0.96
N PHE A 53 3.64 2.04 0.92
CA PHE A 53 4.35 3.32 0.80
C PHE A 53 4.85 3.60 -0.62
N GLU A 54 5.26 2.60 -1.39
CA GLU A 54 5.85 2.83 -2.72
C GLU A 54 4.87 3.48 -3.70
N VAL A 55 3.79 2.77 -4.04
CA VAL A 55 2.85 3.23 -5.07
C VAL A 55 1.81 4.23 -4.54
N PRO A 56 1.30 4.11 -3.29
CA PRO A 56 0.32 5.06 -2.77
C PRO A 56 0.82 6.50 -2.63
N VAL A 57 2.12 6.75 -2.57
CA VAL A 57 2.67 8.12 -2.61
C VAL A 57 2.25 8.84 -3.89
N LEU A 58 2.34 8.18 -5.05
CA LEU A 58 1.88 8.74 -6.33
C LEU A 58 0.38 9.01 -6.34
N PHE A 59 -0.42 8.22 -5.64
CA PHE A 59 -1.85 8.47 -5.49
C PHE A 59 -2.11 9.74 -4.66
N TYR A 60 -1.45 9.91 -3.52
CA TYR A 60 -1.62 11.11 -2.68
C TYR A 60 -1.21 12.38 -3.45
N VAL A 61 -0.09 12.34 -4.17
CA VAL A 61 0.33 13.45 -5.05
C VAL A 61 -0.72 13.73 -6.12
N GLY A 62 -1.20 12.69 -6.81
CA GLY A 62 -2.24 12.84 -7.84
C GLY A 62 -3.53 13.47 -7.31
N VAL A 63 -4.01 13.06 -6.13
CA VAL A 63 -5.20 13.66 -5.51
C VAL A 63 -5.00 15.14 -5.18
N VAL A 64 -3.84 15.50 -4.62
CA VAL A 64 -3.52 16.90 -4.32
C VAL A 64 -3.44 17.72 -5.60
N LEU A 65 -2.79 17.21 -6.66
CA LEU A 65 -2.70 17.89 -7.94
C LEU A 65 -4.08 18.11 -8.58
N VAL A 66 -4.95 17.09 -8.57
CA VAL A 66 -6.34 17.21 -9.03
C VAL A 66 -7.08 18.32 -8.27
N TYR A 67 -6.90 18.40 -6.95
CA TYR A 67 -7.55 19.40 -6.11
C TYR A 67 -7.06 20.82 -6.41
N ILE A 68 -5.75 21.05 -6.39
CA ILE A 68 -5.17 22.40 -6.58
C ILE A 68 -5.30 22.92 -8.02
N SER A 69 -5.38 22.02 -9.01
CA SER A 69 -5.61 22.38 -10.41
C SER A 69 -7.09 22.57 -10.75
N HIS A 70 -7.98 22.46 -9.76
CA HIS A 70 -9.44 22.55 -9.92
C HIS A 70 -10.01 21.53 -10.93
N GLN A 71 -9.37 20.38 -11.09
CA GLN A 71 -9.78 19.30 -12.01
C GLN A 71 -10.63 18.22 -11.32
N VAL A 72 -11.28 18.56 -10.21
CA VAL A 72 -12.13 17.63 -9.45
C VAL A 72 -13.42 17.37 -10.23
N ASN A 73 -13.67 16.11 -10.59
CA ASN A 73 -14.91 15.67 -11.23
C ASN A 73 -15.29 14.24 -10.79
N TYR A 74 -16.51 13.81 -11.11
CA TYR A 74 -17.02 12.49 -10.73
C TYR A 74 -16.14 11.33 -11.23
N TRP A 75 -15.53 11.48 -12.41
CA TRP A 75 -14.60 10.48 -12.95
C TRP A 75 -13.37 10.32 -12.06
N MET A 76 -12.72 11.42 -11.68
CA MET A 76 -11.54 11.41 -10.83
C MET A 76 -11.83 10.88 -9.42
N VAL A 77 -12.99 11.23 -8.86
CA VAL A 77 -13.47 10.70 -7.58
C VAL A 77 -13.72 9.19 -7.67
N GLY A 78 -14.33 8.72 -8.77
CA GLY A 78 -14.53 7.30 -9.04
C GLY A 78 -13.20 6.53 -9.08
N CYS A 79 -12.24 6.98 -9.89
CA CYS A 79 -10.91 6.39 -9.95
C CYS A 79 -10.22 6.35 -8.57
N ALA A 80 -10.33 7.44 -7.80
CA ALA A 80 -9.72 7.51 -6.48
C ALA A 80 -10.31 6.46 -5.52
N TRP A 81 -11.63 6.34 -5.44
CA TRP A 81 -12.25 5.34 -4.57
C TRP A 81 -12.01 3.90 -5.05
N THR A 82 -12.00 3.64 -6.36
CA THR A 82 -11.63 2.33 -6.91
C THR A 82 -10.19 1.96 -6.53
N TYR A 83 -9.26 2.91 -6.63
CA TYR A 83 -7.87 2.70 -6.20
C TYR A 83 -7.78 2.33 -4.72
N VAL A 84 -8.48 3.09 -3.86
CA VAL A 84 -8.52 2.81 -2.42
C VAL A 84 -9.08 1.41 -2.14
N ALA A 85 -10.21 1.04 -2.75
CA ALA A 85 -10.83 -0.27 -2.56
C ALA A 85 -9.89 -1.43 -2.96
N LEU A 86 -9.23 -1.32 -4.12
CA LEU A 86 -8.27 -2.32 -4.58
C LEU A 86 -7.08 -2.49 -3.62
N ARG A 87 -6.66 -1.41 -2.94
CA ARG A 87 -5.56 -1.47 -1.97
C ARG A 87 -5.96 -2.15 -0.66
N PHE A 88 -7.19 -1.93 -0.21
CA PHE A 88 -7.75 -2.70 0.91
C PHE A 88 -7.82 -4.19 0.56
N LEU A 89 -8.33 -4.52 -0.64
CA LEU A 89 -8.43 -5.90 -1.12
C LEU A 89 -7.05 -6.56 -1.25
N HIS A 90 -6.07 -5.87 -1.83
CA HIS A 90 -4.70 -6.35 -1.96
C HIS A 90 -4.08 -6.66 -0.59
N THR A 91 -4.23 -5.74 0.37
CA THR A 91 -3.73 -5.92 1.74
C THR A 91 -4.38 -7.12 2.43
N TYR A 92 -5.70 -7.28 2.25
CA TYR A 92 -6.42 -8.42 2.79
C TYR A 92 -5.91 -9.75 2.21
N ILE A 93 -5.78 -9.85 0.88
CA ILE A 93 -5.29 -11.06 0.19
C ILE A 93 -3.85 -11.39 0.61
N HIS A 94 -2.98 -10.37 0.68
CA HIS A 94 -1.58 -10.54 1.08
C HIS A 94 -1.45 -11.10 2.49
N LEU A 95 -2.29 -10.65 3.41
CA LEU A 95 -2.23 -11.04 4.82
C LEU A 95 -2.98 -12.34 5.15
N MET A 96 -3.97 -12.74 4.34
CA MET A 96 -4.81 -13.93 4.59
C MET A 96 -4.43 -15.14 3.73
N SER A 97 -4.49 -15.00 2.41
CA SER A 97 -4.55 -16.16 1.50
C SER A 97 -3.20 -16.53 0.90
N ASN A 98 -2.23 -15.60 0.88
CA ASN A 98 -0.92 -15.74 0.23
C ASN A 98 -0.96 -16.26 -1.23
N ASP A 99 -2.12 -16.15 -1.90
CA ASP A 99 -2.23 -16.48 -3.32
C ASP A 99 -1.48 -15.43 -4.14
N VAL A 100 -0.35 -15.84 -4.70
CA VAL A 100 0.60 -14.95 -5.38
C VAL A 100 -0.03 -14.33 -6.63
N LEU A 101 -0.83 -15.10 -7.37
CA LEU A 101 -1.39 -14.68 -8.65
C LEU A 101 -2.52 -13.67 -8.45
N THR A 102 -3.41 -13.92 -7.50
CA THR A 102 -4.51 -13.03 -7.12
C THR A 102 -3.97 -11.74 -6.55
N ARG A 103 -2.95 -11.82 -5.68
CA ARG A 103 -2.23 -10.64 -5.18
C ARG A 103 -1.68 -9.80 -6.34
N PHE A 104 -0.98 -10.44 -7.27
CA PHE A 104 -0.41 -9.74 -8.42
C PHE A 104 -1.48 -9.06 -9.28
N ARG A 105 -2.59 -9.76 -9.58
CA ARG A 105 -3.71 -9.19 -10.35
C ARG A 105 -4.32 -7.96 -9.68
N VAL A 106 -4.58 -8.02 -8.37
CA VAL A 106 -5.16 -6.87 -7.65
C VAL A 106 -4.17 -5.71 -7.55
N TYR A 107 -2.89 -6.00 -7.32
CA TYR A 107 -1.83 -4.97 -7.36
C TYR A 107 -1.77 -4.30 -8.73
N PHE A 108 -1.72 -5.09 -9.80
CA PHE A 108 -1.67 -4.59 -11.17
C PHE A 108 -2.91 -3.78 -11.54
N ALA A 109 -4.10 -4.27 -11.19
CA ALA A 109 -5.35 -3.53 -11.39
C ALA A 109 -5.32 -2.17 -10.66
N SER A 110 -4.81 -2.12 -9.43
CA SER A 110 -4.66 -0.84 -8.70
C SER A 110 -3.67 0.10 -9.40
N GLY A 111 -2.59 -0.44 -9.99
CA GLY A 111 -1.65 0.33 -10.79
C GLY A 111 -2.27 0.89 -12.07
N LEU A 112 -3.09 0.11 -12.76
CA LEU A 112 -3.82 0.58 -13.95
C LEU A 112 -4.79 1.71 -13.62
N VAL A 113 -5.56 1.59 -12.53
CA VAL A 113 -6.47 2.67 -12.11
C VAL A 113 -5.69 3.95 -11.80
N LEU A 114 -4.54 3.83 -11.15
CA LEU A 114 -3.67 4.97 -10.88
C LEU A 114 -3.13 5.60 -12.18
N LEU A 115 -2.69 4.77 -13.14
CA LEU A 115 -2.22 5.24 -14.45
C LEU A 115 -3.33 5.98 -15.22
N VAL A 116 -4.56 5.45 -15.19
CA VAL A 116 -5.73 6.10 -15.79
C VAL A 116 -6.00 7.45 -15.14
N MET A 117 -5.94 7.53 -13.81
CA MET A 117 -6.14 8.78 -13.07
C MET A 117 -5.09 9.84 -13.46
N TRP A 118 -3.82 9.46 -13.52
CA TRP A 118 -2.73 10.35 -13.94
C TRP A 118 -2.85 10.80 -15.40
N SER A 119 -3.19 9.88 -16.30
CA SER A 119 -3.41 10.19 -17.72
C SER A 119 -4.60 11.15 -17.89
N SER A 120 -5.67 10.94 -17.13
CA SER A 120 -6.85 11.80 -17.14
C SER A 120 -6.52 13.21 -16.64
N LEU A 121 -5.73 13.32 -15.57
CA LEU A 121 -5.24 14.60 -15.04
C LEU A 121 -4.38 15.33 -16.08
N LEU A 122 -3.44 14.64 -16.72
CA LEU A 122 -2.57 15.24 -17.74
C LEU A 122 -3.39 15.80 -18.92
N VAL A 123 -4.36 15.04 -19.42
CA VAL A 123 -5.27 15.51 -20.49
C VAL A 123 -6.08 16.72 -20.05
N GLN A 124 -6.56 16.73 -18.80
CA GLN A 124 -7.34 17.85 -18.25
C GLN A 124 -6.49 19.12 -18.11
N LEU A 125 -5.23 18.99 -17.66
CA LEU A 125 -4.30 20.12 -17.56
C LEU A 125 -3.96 20.71 -18.94
N VAL A 126 -3.68 19.85 -19.93
CA VAL A 126 -3.37 20.30 -21.31
C VAL A 126 -4.56 21.01 -21.97
N ARG A 127 -5.79 20.62 -21.65
CA ARG A 127 -7.00 21.28 -22.17
C ARG A 127 -7.37 22.58 -21.44
N ALA A 128 -6.83 22.78 -20.24
CA ALA A 128 -7.14 23.93 -19.40
C ALA A 128 -6.15 25.09 -19.57
N GLY A 129 -4.98 24.85 -20.17
CA GLY A 129 -4.04 25.88 -20.60
C GLY A 129 -4.33 26.37 -22.01
#